data_AF-A0A660PDX5-F1
#
_entry.id   AF-A0A660PDX5-F1
#
_cell.length_a   1.000
_cell.length_b   1.000
_cell.length_c   1.000
_cell.angle_alpha   90.00
_cell.angle_beta   90.00
_cell.angle_gamma   90.00
#
_symmetry.space_group_name_H-M   'P 1'
#
loop_
_entity.id
_entity.type
_entity.pdbx_description
1 polymer ?
#
loop_
_entity_poly.entity_id
_entity_poly.type
_entity_poly.pdbx_seq_one_letter_code
_entity_poly.pdbx_strand_id
1 'polypeptide(L)'
;MVKTQKVQSKRGNGKKRQPKRVSVYKVKKQTKTSRKPPISPLDWKRYMRHGSPEVRARLLKEYLPLVRNVAGRMAIGFPRSVELQDLINTGVIGLVEAFGNFDPARGVKFETYAVPRIRGAILDELRALDWVPRSTRARSREIDRANLHLENRFGRQPTNDELAKKVGCTVDELLAAKGDASC
;
A
#
# COMPACT_ATOMS: atom_id res chain seq x y z
N MET A 1 35.65 9.90 72.00
CA MET A 1 34.82 8.71 72.29
C MET A 1 33.48 9.24 72.77
N VAL A 2 32.29 8.96 72.23
CA VAL A 2 31.70 7.76 71.63
C VAL A 2 30.57 8.20 70.67
N LYS A 3 30.35 7.46 69.57
CA LYS A 3 29.20 7.55 68.64
C LYS A 3 27.87 7.33 69.39
N THR A 4 26.74 7.90 68.94
CA THR A 4 25.60 7.11 68.40
C THR A 4 24.37 7.91 67.92
N GLN A 5 23.88 7.46 66.76
CA GLN A 5 22.49 7.30 66.28
C GLN A 5 21.59 8.52 65.98
N LYS A 6 21.42 8.73 64.66
CA LYS A 6 20.23 9.29 64.01
C LYS A 6 19.01 8.39 64.24
N VAL A 7 17.92 8.97 64.72
CA VAL A 7 16.57 8.39 64.67
C VAL A 7 15.77 9.06 63.54
N GLN A 8 15.14 8.23 62.72
CA GLN A 8 14.28 8.58 61.59
C GLN A 8 12.89 9.05 62.05
N SER A 9 12.28 10.04 61.39
CA SER A 9 10.81 10.05 61.22
C SER A 9 10.32 10.95 60.06
N LYS A 10 9.95 10.24 58.99
CA LYS A 10 8.88 10.43 57.99
C LYS A 10 8.07 11.76 58.03
N ARG A 11 7.87 12.38 56.86
CA ARG A 11 6.61 12.38 56.07
C ARG A 11 6.71 13.36 54.88
N GLY A 12 6.16 12.97 53.72
CA GLY A 12 5.85 13.90 52.63
C GLY A 12 6.52 13.65 51.27
N ASN A 13 6.67 12.40 50.83
CA ASN A 13 7.17 12.12 49.48
C ASN A 13 6.06 12.36 48.43
N GLY A 14 6.01 13.56 47.85
CA GLY A 14 5.21 13.88 46.68
C GLY A 14 5.64 13.02 45.50
N LYS A 15 4.90 11.94 45.23
CA LYS A 15 5.11 11.07 44.07
C LYS A 15 4.89 11.88 42.79
N LYS A 16 5.96 12.45 42.23
CA LYS A 16 6.03 12.86 40.83
C LYS A 16 5.65 11.65 39.98
N ARG A 17 4.44 11.67 39.42
CA ARG A 17 3.99 10.67 38.44
C ARG A 17 4.87 10.85 37.21
N GLN A 18 5.90 10.02 37.10
CA GLN A 18 6.67 9.89 35.86
C GLN A 18 5.70 9.45 34.75
N PRO A 19 5.76 10.04 33.54
CA PRO A 19 4.96 9.57 32.43
C PRO A 19 5.35 8.12 32.13
N LYS A 20 4.36 7.22 32.11
CA LYS A 20 4.55 5.83 31.71
C LYS A 20 5.13 5.84 30.30
N ARG A 21 6.40 5.49 30.17
CA ARG A 21 7.08 5.27 28.90
C ARG A 21 6.33 4.13 28.22
N VAL A 22 5.45 4.46 27.28
CA VAL A 22 4.72 3.48 26.48
C VAL A 22 5.79 2.59 25.87
N SER A 23 5.73 1.30 26.19
CA SER A 23 6.63 0.29 25.64
C SER A 23 6.55 0.38 24.13
N VAL A 24 7.54 1.01 23.51
CA VAL A 24 7.70 1.00 22.06
C VAL A 24 7.91 -0.46 21.73
N TYR A 25 6.84 -1.09 21.24
CA TYR A 25 6.82 -2.49 20.87
C TYR A 25 8.10 -2.78 20.10
N LYS A 26 8.91 -3.68 20.68
CA LYS A 26 10.11 -4.21 20.07
C LYS A 26 9.68 -4.90 18.78
N VAL A 27 9.73 -4.18 17.66
CA VAL A 27 9.54 -4.76 16.34
C VAL A 27 10.66 -5.77 16.17
N LYS A 28 10.35 -7.04 16.43
CA LYS A 28 11.23 -8.16 16.11
C LYS A 28 11.45 -8.08 14.60
N LYS A 29 12.62 -7.59 14.18
CA LYS A 29 13.10 -7.78 12.82
C LYS A 29 13.08 -9.29 12.58
N GLN A 30 12.12 -9.76 11.80
CA GLN A 30 12.07 -11.15 11.38
C GLN A 30 13.19 -11.36 10.36
N THR A 31 14.42 -11.50 10.84
CA THR A 31 15.53 -12.06 10.08
C THR A 31 15.34 -13.57 10.06
N LYS A 32 14.45 -14.06 9.21
CA LYS A 32 14.40 -15.47 8.80
C LYS A 32 14.29 -15.52 7.29
N THR A 33 15.41 -15.24 6.62
CA THR A 33 15.63 -15.66 5.24
C THR A 33 15.79 -17.18 5.23
N SER A 34 14.68 -17.92 5.34
CA SER A 34 14.63 -19.29 4.85
C SER A 34 14.77 -19.19 3.33
N ARG A 35 16.03 -19.23 2.86
CA ARG A 35 16.37 -19.24 1.43
C ARG A 35 15.86 -20.57 0.86
N LYS A 36 14.57 -20.65 0.55
CA LYS A 36 14.06 -21.68 -0.35
C LYS A 36 14.83 -21.54 -1.68
N PRO A 37 15.19 -22.65 -2.33
CA PRO A 37 16.04 -22.60 -3.51
C PRO A 37 15.38 -21.68 -4.54
N PRO A 38 16.14 -20.78 -5.19
CA PRO A 38 15.59 -19.95 -6.25
C PRO A 38 15.03 -20.86 -7.35
N ILE A 39 13.88 -20.46 -7.91
CA ILE A 39 13.23 -21.10 -9.06
C ILE A 39 14.30 -21.59 -10.03
N SER A 40 14.50 -22.91 -10.09
CA SER A 40 15.41 -23.47 -11.06
C SER A 40 14.70 -23.45 -12.41
N PRO A 41 15.38 -23.13 -13.52
CA PRO A 41 14.85 -23.33 -14.88
C PRO A 41 14.30 -24.75 -15.12
N LEU A 42 14.71 -25.71 -14.29
CA LEU A 42 14.22 -27.08 -14.29
C LEU A 42 12.74 -27.22 -13.89
N ASP A 43 12.21 -26.32 -13.06
CA ASP A 43 10.83 -26.39 -12.59
C ASP A 43 9.84 -26.01 -13.68
N TRP A 44 10.17 -25.00 -14.49
CA TRP A 44 9.43 -24.67 -15.71
C TRP A 44 9.48 -25.82 -16.73
N LYS A 45 10.65 -26.46 -16.91
CA LYS A 45 10.77 -27.65 -17.78
C LYS A 45 9.99 -28.86 -17.26
N ARG A 46 9.82 -29.01 -15.95
CA ARG A 46 8.99 -30.07 -15.35
C ARG A 46 7.50 -29.76 -15.53
N TYR A 47 7.12 -28.50 -15.32
CA TYR A 47 5.75 -28.04 -15.56
C TYR A 47 5.32 -28.26 -17.02
N MET A 48 6.14 -27.86 -18.00
CA MET A 48 5.80 -28.05 -19.42
C MET A 48 5.73 -29.52 -19.86
N ARG A 49 6.44 -30.43 -19.19
CA ARG A 49 6.44 -31.87 -19.56
C ARG A 49 5.30 -32.66 -18.97
N HIS A 50 4.84 -32.32 -17.76
CA HIS A 50 3.89 -33.16 -17.02
C HIS A 50 2.62 -32.44 -16.61
N GLY A 51 2.55 -31.10 -16.70
CA GLY A 51 1.37 -30.33 -16.29
C GLY A 51 0.94 -30.55 -14.84
N SER A 52 1.82 -31.10 -13.97
CA SER A 52 1.44 -31.55 -12.63
C SER A 52 0.85 -30.37 -11.82
N PRO A 53 -0.36 -30.52 -11.26
CA PRO A 53 -0.99 -29.52 -10.40
C PRO A 53 -0.13 -29.12 -9.21
N GLU A 54 0.69 -30.05 -8.70
CA GLU A 54 1.57 -29.84 -7.54
C GLU A 54 2.71 -28.89 -7.88
N VAL A 55 3.32 -29.06 -9.06
CA VAL A 55 4.40 -28.19 -9.55
C VAL A 55 3.85 -26.80 -9.83
N ARG A 56 2.64 -26.71 -10.42
CA ARG A 56 1.92 -25.44 -10.62
C ARG A 56 1.68 -24.72 -9.29
N ALA A 57 1.09 -25.40 -8.31
CA ALA A 57 0.81 -24.82 -7.01
C ALA A 57 2.08 -24.33 -6.30
N ARG A 58 3.18 -25.08 -6.42
CA ARG A 58 4.48 -24.67 -5.87
C ARG A 58 5.02 -23.40 -6.51
N LEU A 59 5.01 -23.33 -7.84
CA LEU A 59 5.47 -22.17 -8.59
C LEU A 59 4.60 -20.93 -8.30
N LEU A 60 3.27 -21.06 -8.30
CA LEU A 60 2.38 -19.94 -7.95
C LEU A 60 2.67 -19.40 -6.55
N LYS A 61 2.87 -20.29 -5.56
CA LYS A 61 3.15 -19.90 -4.18
C LYS A 61 4.42 -19.05 -4.05
N GLU A 62 5.39 -19.29 -4.93
CA GLU A 62 6.64 -18.53 -4.96
C GLU A 62 6.48 -17.13 -5.56
N TYR A 63 5.53 -16.97 -6.48
CA TYR A 63 5.19 -15.67 -7.09
C TYR A 63 4.14 -14.86 -6.32
N LEU A 64 3.49 -15.40 -5.28
CA LEU A 64 2.56 -14.63 -4.43
C LEU A 64 3.17 -13.34 -3.84
N PRO A 65 4.43 -13.31 -3.34
CA PRO A 65 5.05 -12.08 -2.86
C PRO A 65 5.20 -11.00 -3.95
N LEU A 66 5.32 -11.40 -5.22
CA LEU A 66 5.34 -10.46 -6.35
C LEU A 66 4.02 -9.70 -6.45
N VAL A 67 2.89 -10.41 -6.36
CA VAL A 67 1.54 -9.81 -6.37
C VAL A 67 1.42 -8.80 -5.24
N ARG A 68 1.84 -9.17 -4.02
CA ARG A 68 1.80 -8.27 -2.85
C ARG A 68 2.60 -6.99 -3.08
N ASN A 69 3.78 -7.10 -3.72
CA ASN A 69 4.60 -5.93 -4.03
C ASN A 69 3.96 -5.03 -5.10
N VAL A 70 3.33 -5.63 -6.13
CA VAL A 70 2.63 -4.89 -7.18
C VAL A 70 1.40 -4.18 -6.61
N ALA A 71 0.53 -4.90 -5.90
CA ALA A 71 -0.65 -4.36 -5.25
C ALA A 71 -0.31 -3.28 -4.23
N GLY A 72 0.74 -3.49 -3.41
CA GLY A 72 1.19 -2.50 -2.44
C GLY A 72 1.69 -1.20 -3.07
N ARG A 73 2.32 -1.26 -4.25
CA ARG A 73 2.69 -0.05 -5.00
C ARG A 73 1.49 0.64 -5.62
N MET A 74 0.50 -0.12 -6.10
CA MET A 74 -0.73 0.44 -6.68
C MET A 74 -1.61 1.10 -5.63
N ALA A 75 -1.70 0.52 -4.43
CA ALA A 75 -2.49 1.06 -3.31
C ALA A 75 -2.08 2.48 -2.89
N ILE A 76 -0.85 2.93 -3.20
CA ILE A 76 -0.39 4.30 -2.92
C ILE A 76 -1.17 5.32 -3.76
N GLY A 77 -1.59 4.95 -4.97
CA GLY A 77 -2.32 5.83 -5.88
C GLY A 77 -3.84 5.74 -5.74
N PHE A 78 -4.34 5.05 -4.73
CA PHE A 78 -5.76 4.71 -4.64
C PHE A 78 -6.37 5.29 -3.36
N PRO A 79 -7.65 5.75 -3.39
CA PRO A 79 -8.32 6.27 -2.20
C PRO A 79 -8.41 5.20 -1.10
N ARG A 80 -8.52 5.65 0.15
CA ARG A 80 -8.60 4.77 1.34
C ARG A 80 -9.82 3.86 1.35
N SER A 81 -10.82 4.12 0.51
CA SER A 81 -11.98 3.27 0.32
C SER A 81 -11.61 1.89 -0.22
N VAL A 82 -10.40 1.73 -0.76
CA VAL A 82 -10.02 0.49 -1.41
C VAL A 82 -9.01 -0.25 -0.57
N GLU A 83 -9.37 -1.48 -0.25
CA GLU A 83 -8.55 -2.32 0.59
C GLU A 83 -7.42 -2.99 -0.19
N LEU A 84 -6.24 -3.00 0.42
CA LEU A 84 -5.08 -3.70 -0.13
C LEU A 84 -5.35 -5.19 -0.34
N GLN A 85 -6.18 -5.82 0.51
CA GLN A 85 -6.51 -7.24 0.38
C GLN A 85 -7.28 -7.54 -0.89
N ASP A 86 -8.21 -6.66 -1.29
CA ASP A 86 -8.96 -6.83 -2.53
C ASP A 86 -8.03 -6.72 -3.75
N LEU A 87 -7.12 -5.74 -3.74
CA LEU A 87 -6.09 -5.61 -4.78
C LEU A 87 -5.20 -6.86 -4.88
N ILE A 88 -4.84 -7.46 -3.73
CA ILE A 88 -4.06 -8.69 -3.69
C ILE A 88 -4.87 -9.84 -4.28
N ASN A 89 -6.13 -10.02 -3.87
CA ASN A 89 -6.98 -11.11 -4.33
C ASN A 89 -7.18 -11.06 -5.85
N THR A 90 -7.54 -9.90 -6.40
CA THR A 90 -7.66 -9.71 -7.84
C THR A 90 -6.33 -9.89 -8.54
N GLY A 91 -5.24 -9.40 -7.94
CA GLY A 91 -3.89 -9.60 -8.48
C GLY A 91 -3.48 -11.08 -8.53
N VAL A 92 -3.95 -11.92 -7.60
CA VAL A 92 -3.74 -13.38 -7.63
C VAL A 92 -4.48 -14.01 -8.80
N ILE A 93 -5.71 -13.57 -9.11
CA ILE A 93 -6.45 -14.03 -10.30
C ILE A 93 -5.65 -13.73 -11.57
N GLY A 94 -5.16 -12.49 -11.71
CA GLY A 94 -4.31 -12.08 -12.82
C GLY A 94 -2.98 -12.86 -12.91
N LEU A 95 -2.39 -13.23 -11.77
CA LEU A 95 -1.21 -14.10 -11.73
C LEU A 95 -1.53 -15.52 -12.26
N VAL A 96 -2.67 -16.09 -11.87
CA VAL A 96 -3.10 -17.43 -12.31
C VAL A 96 -3.31 -17.45 -13.82
N GLU A 97 -3.93 -16.42 -14.39
CA GLU A 97 -4.12 -16.26 -15.83
C GLU A 97 -2.80 -16.04 -16.57
N ALA A 98 -1.91 -15.20 -16.04
CA ALA A 98 -0.59 -14.98 -16.60
C ALA A 98 0.23 -16.29 -16.60
N PHE A 99 0.12 -17.08 -15.54
CA PHE A 99 0.79 -18.38 -15.44
C PHE A 99 0.29 -19.38 -16.49
N GLY A 100 -1.01 -19.37 -16.80
CA GLY A 100 -1.59 -20.24 -17.83
C GLY A 100 -1.15 -19.89 -19.25
N ASN A 101 -0.90 -18.60 -19.53
CA ASN A 101 -0.57 -18.09 -20.87
C ASN A 101 0.94 -17.85 -21.09
N PHE A 102 1.76 -18.04 -20.07
CA PHE A 102 3.19 -17.78 -20.18
C PHE A 102 3.92 -18.89 -20.95
N ASP A 103 4.77 -18.46 -21.87
CA ASP A 103 5.62 -19.34 -22.67
C ASP A 103 7.10 -19.12 -22.30
N PRO A 104 7.73 -20.07 -21.56
CA PRO A 104 9.15 -20.01 -21.21
C PRO A 104 10.10 -20.04 -22.41
N ALA A 105 9.65 -20.53 -23.58
CA ALA A 105 10.50 -20.63 -24.78
C ALA A 105 10.86 -19.24 -25.36
N ARG A 106 10.10 -18.20 -24.99
CA ARG A 106 10.35 -16.82 -25.42
C ARG A 106 11.58 -16.17 -24.78
N GLY A 107 12.22 -16.83 -23.82
CA GLY A 107 13.46 -16.35 -23.18
C GLY A 107 13.26 -15.14 -22.24
N VAL A 108 12.02 -14.77 -21.94
CA VAL A 108 11.69 -13.67 -21.02
C VAL A 108 11.49 -14.23 -19.62
N LYS A 109 11.91 -13.49 -18.59
CA LYS A 109 11.61 -13.85 -17.20
C LYS A 109 10.10 -13.76 -16.95
N PHE A 110 9.57 -14.72 -16.19
CA PHE A 110 8.13 -14.74 -15.86
C PHE A 110 7.71 -13.46 -15.13
N GLU A 111 8.54 -12.92 -14.24
CA GLU A 111 8.21 -11.68 -13.51
C GLU A 111 7.96 -10.51 -14.47
N THR A 112 8.76 -10.39 -15.53
CA THR A 112 8.61 -9.34 -16.53
C THR A 112 7.28 -9.45 -17.28
N TYR A 113 6.82 -10.67 -17.55
CA TYR A 113 5.53 -10.92 -18.19
C TYR A 113 4.35 -10.76 -17.22
N ALA A 114 4.49 -11.25 -15.98
CA ALA A 114 3.41 -11.30 -15.01
C ALA A 114 3.05 -9.92 -14.45
N VAL A 115 4.02 -9.03 -14.22
CA VAL A 115 3.78 -7.69 -13.66
C VAL A 115 2.71 -6.89 -14.43
N PRO A 116 2.80 -6.68 -15.76
CA PRO A 116 1.76 -5.94 -16.48
C PRO A 116 0.40 -6.65 -16.47
N ARG A 117 0.36 -8.00 -16.43
CA ARG A 117 -0.88 -8.77 -16.38
C ARG A 117 -1.59 -8.67 -15.03
N ILE A 118 -0.84 -8.75 -13.93
CA ILE A 118 -1.36 -8.53 -12.56
C ILE A 118 -1.92 -7.11 -12.43
N ARG A 119 -1.19 -6.10 -12.93
CA ARG A 119 -1.67 -4.71 -12.92
C ARG A 119 -2.95 -4.54 -13.73
N GLY A 120 -3.03 -5.16 -14.92
CA GLY A 120 -4.21 -5.16 -15.76
C GLY A 120 -5.43 -5.74 -15.04
N ALA A 121 -5.30 -6.95 -14.48
CA ALA A 121 -6.39 -7.60 -13.75
C ALA A 121 -6.91 -6.75 -12.59
N ILE A 122 -6.01 -6.12 -11.82
CA ILE A 122 -6.40 -5.18 -10.77
C ILE A 122 -7.20 -4.02 -11.38
N LEU A 123 -6.66 -3.31 -12.38
CA LEU A 123 -7.34 -2.16 -13.00
C LEU A 123 -8.70 -2.52 -13.59
N ASP A 124 -8.84 -3.71 -14.17
CA ASP A 124 -10.09 -4.16 -14.80
C ASP A 124 -11.18 -4.41 -13.75
N GLU A 125 -10.83 -5.00 -12.60
CA GLU A 125 -11.75 -5.14 -11.47
C GLU A 125 -12.17 -3.78 -10.91
N LEU A 126 -11.21 -2.86 -10.76
CA LEU A 126 -11.53 -1.51 -10.28
C LEU A 126 -12.50 -0.79 -11.24
N ARG A 127 -12.30 -0.93 -12.55
CA ARG A 127 -13.23 -0.40 -13.55
C ARG A 127 -14.63 -1.00 -13.41
N ALA A 128 -14.74 -2.31 -13.17
CA ALA A 128 -16.02 -2.97 -12.97
C ALA A 128 -16.77 -2.46 -11.73
N LEU A 129 -16.04 -2.06 -10.69
CA LEU A 129 -16.58 -1.48 -9.46
C LEU A 129 -16.94 0.02 -9.58
N ASP A 130 -16.83 0.61 -10.77
CA ASP A 130 -17.03 2.05 -11.04
C ASP A 130 -16.16 2.93 -10.11
N TRP A 131 -14.87 2.56 -10.00
CA TRP A 131 -13.80 3.02 -9.09
C TRP A 131 -13.77 4.49 -8.62
N VAL A 132 -14.37 5.42 -9.36
CA VAL A 132 -14.54 6.79 -8.88
C VAL A 132 -16.01 7.17 -9.07
N PRO A 133 -16.78 7.31 -7.96
CA PRO A 133 -18.14 7.80 -8.02
C PRO A 133 -18.24 9.06 -8.86
N ARG A 134 -19.32 9.21 -9.63
CA ARG A 134 -19.55 10.41 -10.47
C ARG A 134 -19.40 11.71 -9.67
N SER A 135 -19.79 11.70 -8.40
CA SER A 135 -19.64 12.80 -7.45
C SER A 135 -18.18 13.17 -7.20
N THR A 136 -17.29 12.19 -7.01
CA THR A 136 -15.86 12.42 -6.79
C THR A 136 -15.17 12.96 -8.05
N ARG A 137 -15.55 12.47 -9.25
CA ARG A 137 -15.09 13.06 -10.53
C ARG A 137 -15.57 14.49 -10.72
N ALA A 138 -16.83 14.77 -10.37
CA ALA A 138 -17.40 16.12 -10.44
C ALA A 138 -16.69 17.08 -9.49
N ARG A 139 -16.40 16.63 -8.26
CA ARG A 139 -15.65 17.36 -7.23
C ARG A 139 -14.24 17.71 -7.68
N SER A 140 -13.51 16.77 -8.28
CA SER A 140 -12.19 17.02 -8.85
C SER A 140 -12.22 18.10 -9.93
N ARG A 141 -13.14 17.99 -10.89
CA ARG A 141 -13.32 19.01 -11.94
C ARG A 141 -13.71 20.38 -11.39
N GLU A 142 -14.46 20.41 -10.30
CA GLU A 142 -14.78 21.65 -9.58
C GLU A 142 -13.54 22.28 -8.97
N ILE A 143 -12.69 21.49 -8.29
CA ILE A 143 -11.42 21.94 -7.72
C ILE A 143 -10.49 22.46 -8.83
N ASP A 144 -10.37 21.76 -9.96
CA ASP A 144 -9.52 22.18 -11.08
C ASP A 144 -10.00 23.49 -11.70
N ARG A 145 -11.32 23.64 -11.87
CA ARG A 145 -11.92 24.91 -12.35
C ARG A 145 -11.69 26.05 -11.37
N ALA A 146 -11.84 25.80 -10.06
CA ALA A 146 -11.56 26.80 -9.03
C ALA A 146 -10.08 27.20 -9.02
N ASN A 147 -9.18 26.24 -9.25
CA ASN A 147 -7.74 26.47 -9.31
C ASN A 147 -7.39 27.38 -10.49
N LEU A 148 -7.83 27.04 -11.71
CA LEU A 148 -7.64 27.86 -12.91
C LEU A 148 -8.23 29.27 -12.76
N HIS A 149 -9.40 29.39 -12.13
CA HIS A 149 -10.04 30.69 -11.91
C HIS A 149 -9.22 31.59 -10.97
N LEU A 150 -8.65 31.02 -9.89
CA LEU A 150 -7.81 31.77 -8.96
C LEU A 150 -6.42 32.06 -9.54
N GLU A 151 -5.84 31.13 -10.30
CA GLU A 151 -4.58 31.35 -11.04
C GLU A 151 -4.69 32.54 -11.98
N ASN A 152 -5.76 32.60 -12.78
CA ASN A 152 -6.03 33.72 -13.68
C ASN A 152 -6.27 35.04 -12.95
N ARG A 153 -6.85 35.00 -11.74
CA ARG A 153 -7.15 36.19 -10.94
C ARG A 153 -5.93 36.74 -10.21
N PHE A 154 -5.07 35.87 -9.69
CA PHE A 154 -3.93 36.24 -8.85
C PHE A 154 -2.61 36.30 -9.61
N GLY A 155 -2.52 35.70 -10.80
CA GLY A 155 -1.27 35.60 -11.57
C GLY A 155 -0.23 34.69 -10.90
N ARG A 156 -0.65 33.86 -9.93
CA ARG A 156 0.17 32.89 -9.19
C ARG A 156 -0.66 31.66 -8.83
N GLN A 157 -0.01 30.58 -8.41
CA GLN A 157 -0.73 29.44 -7.83
C GLN A 157 -1.47 29.88 -6.53
N PRO A 158 -2.76 29.53 -6.39
CA PRO A 158 -3.53 29.80 -5.19
C PRO A 158 -3.06 28.90 -4.04
N THR A 159 -3.19 29.40 -2.81
CA THR A 159 -2.92 28.58 -1.63
C THR A 159 -4.07 27.60 -1.37
N ASN A 160 -3.80 26.52 -0.62
CA ASN A 160 -4.85 25.54 -0.27
C ASN A 160 -6.00 26.20 0.49
N ASP A 161 -5.73 27.20 1.35
CA ASP A 161 -6.76 27.97 2.05
C ASP A 161 -7.64 28.81 1.10
N GLU A 162 -7.03 29.47 0.11
CA GLU A 162 -7.76 30.25 -0.91
C GLU A 162 -8.65 29.34 -1.76
N LEU A 163 -8.13 28.18 -2.15
CA LEU A 163 -8.84 27.20 -2.94
C LEU A 163 -9.99 26.56 -2.15
N ALA A 164 -9.75 26.19 -0.89
CA ALA A 164 -10.75 25.61 0.01
C ALA A 164 -11.92 26.58 0.25
N LYS A 165 -11.63 27.87 0.48
CA LYS A 165 -12.64 28.93 0.58
C LYS A 165 -13.47 29.08 -0.69
N LYS A 166 -12.86 28.96 -1.88
CA LYS A 166 -13.55 29.08 -3.16
C LYS A 166 -14.49 27.91 -3.44
N VAL A 167 -14.08 26.70 -3.07
CA VAL A 167 -14.85 25.45 -3.24
C VAL A 167 -15.87 25.25 -2.11
N GLY A 168 -15.73 25.98 -0.99
CA GLY A 168 -16.63 25.87 0.16
C GLY A 168 -16.40 24.61 0.98
N CYS A 169 -15.14 24.19 1.13
CA CYS A 169 -14.75 23.04 1.93
C CYS A 169 -13.63 23.38 2.92
N THR A 170 -13.34 22.48 3.84
CA THR A 170 -12.16 22.58 4.69
C THR A 170 -10.90 22.24 3.91
N VAL A 171 -9.73 22.66 4.43
CA VAL A 171 -8.43 22.34 3.81
C VAL A 171 -8.17 20.82 3.83
N ASP A 172 -8.56 20.13 4.90
CA ASP A 172 -8.41 18.67 5.00
C ASP A 172 -9.26 17.93 3.96
N GLU A 173 -10.52 18.35 3.76
CA GLU A 173 -11.38 17.80 2.72
C GLU A 173 -10.84 18.07 1.31
N LEU A 174 -10.24 19.24 1.09
CA LEU A 174 -9.62 19.58 -0.19
C LEU A 174 -8.39 18.70 -0.48
N LEU A 175 -7.56 18.44 0.53
CA LEU A 175 -6.40 17.56 0.41
C LEU A 175 -6.82 16.10 0.16
N ALA A 176 -7.87 15.63 0.83
CA ALA A 176 -8.44 14.31 0.59
C ALA A 176 -8.97 14.20 -0.85
N ALA A 177 -9.77 15.17 -1.31
CA ALA A 177 -10.35 15.18 -2.65
C ALA A 177 -9.30 15.27 -3.77
N LYS A 178 -8.20 16.01 -3.55
CA LYS A 178 -7.05 16.03 -4.47
C LYS A 178 -6.33 14.68 -4.51
N GLY A 179 -6.22 13.99 -3.38
CA GLY A 179 -5.64 12.64 -3.30
C GLY A 179 -6.49 11.58 -4.00
N ASP A 180 -7.81 11.69 -3.93
CA ASP A 180 -8.75 10.72 -4.52
C ASP A 180 -8.86 10.83 -6.05
N ALA A 181 -8.52 11.99 -6.61
CA ALA A 181 -8.66 12.29 -8.04
C ALA A 181 -7.33 12.29 -8.82
N SER A 182 -6.21 12.46 -8.14
CA SER A 182 -4.89 12.51 -8.74
C SER A 182 -4.28 11.11 -8.81
N CYS A 183 -4.91 10.17 -9.54
CA CYS A 183 -4.29 8.92 -10.01
C CYS A 183 -5.07 8.28 -11.17
#